data_AF-A0A1J0GII4-F1
#
_entry.id   AF-A0A1J0GII4-F1
#
_cell.length_a   1.000
_cell.length_b   1.000
_cell.length_c   1.000
_cell.angle_alpha   90.00
_cell.angle_beta   90.00
_cell.angle_gamma   90.00
#
_symmetry.space_group_name_H-M   'P 1'
#
loop_
_entity.id
_entity.type
_entity.pdbx_description
1 polymer ?
#
loop_
_entity_poly.entity_id
_entity_poly.type
_entity_poly.pdbx_seq_one_letter_code
_entity_poly.pdbx_strand_id
1 'polypeptide(L)'
;MNEASYIEIIKDQTKRALWSLSNVIECVPIEYWNENYCEMPLWKHIYHTLHSLDMWYINPRKYSHPLFHIENLNNLDVKTDKILSKEELKHYYLIIEEKINKYNNSLTNDIILAKPENSEWTRFTLILAQHRHLHSHMGMIMGFIIAETGLWPKVVGLEDDIPTGDYSLYFNNNGRE
;
A
#
# COMPACT_ATOMS: atom_id res chain seq x y z
N MET A 1 9.31 -7.75 17.69
CA MET A 1 7.88 -8.10 17.52
C MET A 1 7.46 -9.01 18.67
N ASN A 2 6.26 -8.84 19.23
CA ASN A 2 5.70 -9.81 20.19
C ASN A 2 4.79 -10.80 19.44
N GLU A 3 5.25 -12.03 19.25
CA GLU A 3 4.49 -13.09 18.53
C GLU A 3 3.43 -13.78 19.41
N ALA A 4 3.04 -13.18 20.53
CA ALA A 4 2.08 -13.75 21.47
C ALA A 4 0.63 -13.83 20.94
N SER A 5 0.30 -13.20 19.80
CA SER A 5 -1.01 -13.38 19.15
C SER A 5 -0.99 -13.10 17.66
N TYR A 6 -1.90 -13.75 16.93
CA TYR A 6 -2.12 -13.48 15.51
C TYR A 6 -2.43 -12.00 15.22
N ILE A 7 -3.14 -11.33 16.14
CA ILE A 7 -3.49 -9.91 16.00
C ILE A 7 -2.26 -9.02 16.07
N GLU A 8 -1.36 -9.27 17.03
CA GLU A 8 -0.14 -8.46 17.15
C GLU A 8 0.81 -8.68 15.97
N ILE A 9 0.90 -9.92 15.46
CA ILE A 9 1.63 -10.21 14.22
C ILE A 9 1.02 -9.43 13.04
N ILE A 10 -0.30 -9.49 12.85
CA ILE A 10 -0.96 -8.76 11.76
C ILE A 10 -0.77 -7.25 11.87
N LYS A 11 -0.89 -6.69 13.08
CA LYS A 11 -0.65 -5.27 13.33
C LYS A 11 0.77 -4.88 12.96
N ASP A 12 1.77 -5.62 13.42
CA ASP A 12 3.17 -5.34 13.13
C ASP A 12 3.47 -5.45 11.62
N GLN A 13 3.08 -6.56 10.99
CA GLN A 13 3.30 -6.78 9.56
C GLN A 13 2.59 -5.74 8.71
N THR A 14 1.37 -5.33 9.10
CA THR A 14 0.64 -4.28 8.39
C THR A 14 1.29 -2.92 8.57
N LYS A 15 1.80 -2.57 9.76
CA LYS A 15 2.54 -1.32 9.96
C LYS A 15 3.80 -1.26 9.09
N ARG A 16 4.56 -2.35 9.00
CA ARG A 16 5.74 -2.44 8.13
C ARG A 16 5.39 -2.30 6.64
N ALA A 17 4.31 -2.94 6.21
CA ALA A 17 3.83 -2.86 4.84
C ALA A 17 3.35 -1.43 4.48
N LEU A 18 2.58 -0.79 5.38
CA LEU A 18 2.12 0.60 5.22
C LEU A 18 3.29 1.58 5.18
N TRP A 19 4.24 1.47 6.11
CA TRP A 19 5.47 2.29 6.08
C TRP A 19 6.21 2.13 4.75
N SER A 20 6.37 0.88 4.29
CA SER A 20 7.11 0.60 3.06
C SER A 20 6.37 1.15 1.83
N LEU A 21 5.04 1.07 1.80
CA LEU A 21 4.21 1.70 0.76
C LEU A 21 4.39 3.22 0.77
N SER A 22 4.35 3.86 1.94
CA SER A 22 4.59 5.31 2.08
C SER A 22 5.96 5.71 1.52
N ASN A 23 7.01 4.97 1.91
CA ASN A 23 8.37 5.21 1.44
C ASN A 23 8.49 5.03 -0.09
N VAL A 24 7.85 4.00 -0.66
CA VAL A 24 7.83 3.78 -2.12
C VAL A 24 7.15 4.94 -2.84
N ILE A 25 6.01 5.44 -2.34
CA ILE A 25 5.34 6.62 -2.91
C ILE A 25 6.24 7.86 -2.82
N GLU A 26 6.95 8.04 -1.71
CA GLU A 26 7.87 9.16 -1.53
C GLU A 26 9.05 9.11 -2.51
N CYS A 27 9.60 7.91 -2.75
CA CYS A 27 10.72 7.69 -3.66
C CYS A 27 10.42 8.01 -5.12
N VAL A 28 9.15 8.07 -5.54
CA VAL A 28 8.82 8.33 -6.95
C VAL A 28 9.19 9.77 -7.32
N PRO A 29 10.12 9.97 -8.27
CA PRO A 29 10.47 11.31 -8.74
C PRO A 29 9.32 11.94 -9.53
N ILE A 30 9.16 13.27 -9.43
CA ILE A 30 8.02 13.97 -10.03
C ILE A 30 8.08 13.94 -11.57
N GLU A 31 9.28 13.90 -12.13
CA GLU A 31 9.56 13.79 -13.56
C GLU A 31 8.99 12.50 -14.17
N TYR A 32 8.92 11.41 -13.40
CA TYR A 32 8.39 10.12 -13.86
C TYR A 32 6.92 9.89 -13.49
N TRP A 33 6.28 10.85 -12.81
CA TRP A 33 4.94 10.70 -12.27
C TRP A 33 3.88 10.39 -13.33
N ASN A 34 4.03 11.01 -14.51
CA ASN A 34 3.14 10.83 -15.66
C ASN A 34 3.71 9.88 -16.71
N GLU A 35 4.87 9.27 -16.47
CA GLU A 35 5.47 8.34 -17.42
C GLU A 35 4.71 7.03 -17.45
N ASN A 36 4.57 6.48 -18.66
CA ASN A 36 3.74 5.31 -18.91
C ASN A 36 4.54 4.02 -18.73
N TYR A 37 4.00 3.14 -17.89
CA TYR A 37 4.45 1.77 -17.71
C TYR A 37 3.29 0.83 -17.99
N CYS A 38 3.46 -0.10 -18.93
CA CYS A 38 2.37 -0.93 -19.43
C CYS A 38 1.14 -0.09 -19.86
N GLU A 39 1.39 0.95 -20.66
CA GLU A 39 0.39 1.89 -21.21
C GLU A 39 -0.36 2.78 -20.19
N MET A 40 -0.03 2.70 -18.91
CA MET A 40 -0.64 3.51 -17.85
C MET A 40 0.39 4.35 -17.12
N PRO A 41 0.05 5.60 -16.73
CA PRO A 41 0.98 6.47 -16.04
C PRO A 41 1.31 5.93 -14.64
N LEU A 42 2.52 6.19 -14.14
CA LEU A 42 3.00 5.71 -12.84
C LEU A 42 2.03 6.02 -11.70
N TRP A 43 1.49 7.25 -11.64
CA TRP A 43 0.50 7.64 -10.63
C TRP A 43 -0.71 6.71 -10.59
N LYS A 44 -1.11 6.13 -11.72
CA LYS A 44 -2.26 5.24 -11.82
C LYS A 44 -1.97 3.86 -11.23
N HIS A 45 -0.73 3.38 -11.33
CA HIS A 45 -0.28 2.18 -10.62
C HIS A 45 -0.32 2.37 -9.10
N ILE A 46 0.11 3.54 -8.62
CA ILE A 46 -0.01 3.90 -7.19
C ILE A 46 -1.48 3.96 -6.78
N TYR A 47 -2.31 4.64 -7.57
CA TYR A 47 -3.73 4.78 -7.26
C TYR A 47 -4.45 3.43 -7.23
N HIS A 48 -4.19 2.56 -8.21
CA HIS A 48 -4.70 1.18 -8.24
C HIS A 48 -4.37 0.44 -6.94
N THR A 49 -3.11 0.55 -6.50
CA THR A 49 -2.61 -0.10 -5.28
C THR A 49 -3.33 0.42 -4.04
N LEU A 50 -3.40 1.75 -3.88
CA LEU A 50 -4.08 2.40 -2.75
C LEU A 50 -5.58 2.10 -2.72
N HIS A 51 -6.24 2.17 -3.86
CA HIS A 51 -7.67 1.94 -3.99
C HIS A 51 -8.04 0.48 -3.68
N SER A 52 -7.27 -0.48 -4.18
CA SER A 52 -7.46 -1.89 -3.84
C SER A 52 -7.29 -2.13 -2.34
N LEU A 53 -6.23 -1.57 -1.74
CA LEU A 53 -5.97 -1.67 -0.31
C LEU A 53 -7.14 -1.11 0.51
N ASP A 54 -7.63 0.07 0.18
CA ASP A 54 -8.74 0.74 0.87
C ASP A 54 -10.07 -0.04 0.77
N MET A 55 -10.34 -0.61 -0.42
CA MET A 55 -11.56 -1.35 -0.70
C MET A 55 -11.58 -2.72 -0.01
N TRP A 56 -10.50 -3.48 -0.17
CA TRP A 56 -10.53 -4.91 0.12
C TRP A 56 -10.02 -5.29 1.51
N TYR A 57 -9.19 -4.46 2.14
CA TYR A 57 -8.55 -4.83 3.41
C TYR A 57 -9.57 -5.05 4.54
N ILE A 58 -10.66 -4.28 4.56
CA ILE A 58 -11.64 -4.27 5.66
C ILE A 58 -12.92 -5.02 5.26
N ASN A 59 -13.67 -4.48 4.30
CA ASN A 59 -14.90 -5.09 3.81
C ASN A 59 -15.24 -4.52 2.41
N PRO A 60 -15.01 -5.28 1.33
CA PRO A 60 -15.30 -4.82 -0.03
C PRO A 60 -16.80 -4.65 -0.30
N ARG A 61 -17.67 -5.24 0.53
CA ARG A 61 -19.14 -5.13 0.39
C ARG A 61 -19.72 -3.89 1.07
N LYS A 62 -18.91 -3.19 1.87
CA LYS A 62 -19.31 -1.97 2.58
C LYS A 62 -18.23 -0.90 2.41
N TYR A 63 -17.94 -0.61 1.15
CA TYR A 63 -16.91 0.34 0.73
C TYR A 63 -17.51 1.59 0.11
N SER A 64 -16.91 2.74 0.42
CA SER A 64 -17.21 4.02 -0.22
C SER A 64 -15.94 4.55 -0.85
N HIS A 65 -16.01 4.91 -2.13
CA HIS A 65 -14.88 5.49 -2.86
C HIS A 65 -14.47 6.86 -2.28
N PRO A 66 -13.20 7.26 -2.40
CA PRO A 66 -12.81 8.64 -2.11
C PRO A 66 -13.52 9.60 -3.06
N LEU A 67 -13.80 10.83 -2.60
CA LEU A 67 -14.60 11.82 -3.35
C LEU A 67 -14.06 12.13 -4.75
N PHE A 68 -12.76 11.99 -4.96
CA PHE A 68 -12.12 12.24 -6.24
C PHE A 68 -12.24 11.06 -7.22
N HIS A 69 -12.68 9.88 -6.78
CA HIS A 69 -12.80 8.71 -7.64
C HIS A 69 -13.84 8.95 -8.75
N ILE A 70 -13.49 8.55 -9.97
CA ILE A 70 -14.41 8.42 -11.09
C ILE A 70 -14.32 6.99 -11.61
N GLU A 71 -15.33 6.57 -12.38
CA GLU A 71 -15.38 5.24 -12.96
C GLU A 71 -14.06 4.88 -13.67
N ASN A 72 -13.56 3.66 -13.43
CA ASN A 72 -12.33 3.12 -14.01
C ASN A 72 -11.02 3.87 -13.68
N LEU A 73 -11.03 4.84 -12.77
CA LEU A 73 -9.81 5.56 -12.39
C LEU A 73 -8.74 4.63 -11.80
N ASN A 74 -9.14 3.57 -11.12
CA ASN A 74 -8.25 2.56 -10.55
C ASN A 74 -7.93 1.40 -11.51
N ASN A 75 -8.60 1.32 -12.67
CA ASN A 75 -8.47 0.20 -13.58
C ASN A 75 -7.26 0.40 -14.50
N LEU A 76 -6.26 -0.48 -14.41
CA LEU A 76 -5.03 -0.43 -15.21
C LEU A 76 -5.22 -0.87 -16.67
N ASP A 77 -6.40 -1.38 -17.03
CA ASP A 77 -6.72 -1.75 -18.42
C ASP A 77 -7.51 -0.65 -19.18
N VAL A 78 -7.83 0.45 -18.50
CA VAL A 78 -8.70 1.52 -19.05
C VAL A 78 -8.01 2.86 -18.93
N LYS A 79 -7.89 3.63 -20.02
CA LYS A 79 -7.35 5.00 -19.97
C LYS A 79 -8.41 5.96 -19.43
N THR A 80 -7.96 6.97 -18.69
CA THR A 80 -8.84 7.97 -18.04
C THR A 80 -8.23 9.35 -18.18
N ASP A 81 -9.05 10.37 -18.42
CA ASP A 81 -8.59 11.76 -18.62
C ASP A 81 -8.15 12.44 -17.31
N LYS A 82 -8.63 11.94 -16.16
CA LYS A 82 -8.26 12.48 -14.85
C LYS A 82 -6.83 12.08 -14.51
N ILE A 83 -6.04 13.07 -14.09
CA ILE A 83 -4.69 12.92 -13.56
C ILE A 83 -4.72 13.23 -12.07
N LEU A 84 -4.04 12.41 -11.26
CA LEU A 84 -3.90 12.61 -9.82
C LEU A 84 -2.50 13.13 -9.51
N SER A 85 -2.38 14.14 -8.64
CA SER A 85 -1.07 14.61 -8.19
C SER A 85 -0.45 13.69 -7.13
N LYS A 86 0.86 13.84 -6.90
CA LYS A 86 1.57 13.13 -5.84
C LYS A 86 1.00 13.49 -4.46
N GLU A 87 0.66 14.76 -4.26
CA GLU A 87 0.08 15.26 -3.01
C GLU A 87 -1.32 14.68 -2.75
N GLU A 88 -2.16 14.55 -3.79
CA GLU A 88 -3.48 13.92 -3.68
C GLU A 88 -3.36 12.46 -3.26
N LEU A 89 -2.43 11.70 -3.85
CA LEU A 89 -2.22 10.30 -3.51
C LEU A 89 -1.57 10.11 -2.13
N LYS A 90 -0.65 11.00 -1.73
CA LYS A 90 -0.09 11.02 -0.37
C LYS A 90 -1.16 11.32 0.67
N HIS A 91 -2.05 12.29 0.41
CA HIS A 91 -3.16 12.58 1.30
C HIS A 91 -4.12 11.38 1.40
N TYR A 92 -4.43 10.74 0.28
CA TYR A 92 -5.27 9.55 0.26
C TYR A 92 -4.63 8.39 1.03
N TYR A 93 -3.32 8.17 0.90
CA TYR A 93 -2.58 7.19 1.68
C TYR A 93 -2.77 7.41 3.20
N LEU A 94 -2.65 8.65 3.70
CA LEU A 94 -2.80 8.93 5.13
C LEU A 94 -4.19 8.56 5.66
N ILE A 95 -5.24 8.80 4.86
CA ILE A 95 -6.61 8.38 5.20
C ILE A 95 -6.71 6.85 5.29
N ILE A 96 -6.11 6.13 4.34
CA ILE A 96 -6.11 4.66 4.32
C ILE A 96 -5.34 4.10 5.52
N GLU A 97 -4.15 4.65 5.79
CA GLU A 97 -3.30 4.25 6.91
C GLU A 97 -4.04 4.40 8.24
N GLU A 98 -4.68 5.56 8.48
CA GLU A 98 -5.46 5.78 9.70
C GLU A 98 -6.62 4.78 9.80
N LYS A 99 -7.37 4.59 8.70
CA LYS A 99 -8.51 3.67 8.63
C LYS A 99 -8.09 2.22 8.93
N ILE A 100 -6.99 1.75 8.33
CA ILE A 100 -6.47 0.39 8.54
C ILE A 100 -5.91 0.22 9.95
N ASN A 101 -5.16 1.19 10.47
CA ASN A 101 -4.64 1.11 11.83
C ASN A 101 -5.77 1.06 12.87
N LYS A 102 -6.81 1.89 12.70
CA LYS A 102 -8.00 1.85 13.55
C LYS A 102 -8.70 0.49 13.48
N TYR A 103 -8.86 -0.06 12.28
CA TYR A 103 -9.46 -1.38 12.09
C TYR A 103 -8.63 -2.49 12.74
N ASN A 104 -7.32 -2.53 12.49
CA ASN A 104 -6.43 -3.53 13.09
C ASN A 104 -6.43 -3.46 14.63
N ASN A 105 -6.54 -2.26 15.21
CA ASN A 105 -6.68 -2.08 16.66
C ASN A 105 -8.02 -2.57 17.22
N SER A 106 -9.06 -2.68 16.39
CA SER A 106 -10.36 -3.24 16.77
C SER A 106 -10.44 -4.77 16.66
N LEU A 107 -9.44 -5.41 16.05
CA LEU A 107 -9.44 -6.85 15.87
C LEU A 107 -9.20 -7.61 17.18
N THR A 108 -9.94 -8.69 17.35
CA THR A 108 -9.77 -9.68 18.42
C THR A 108 -9.63 -11.08 17.82
N ASN A 109 -9.10 -12.02 18.60
CA ASN A 109 -8.97 -13.42 18.19
C ASN A 109 -10.33 -14.05 17.80
N ASP A 110 -11.43 -13.60 18.41
CA ASP A 110 -12.76 -14.15 18.14
C ASP A 110 -13.36 -13.68 16.80
N ILE A 111 -12.97 -12.50 16.31
CA ILE A 111 -13.57 -11.93 15.09
C ILE A 111 -12.71 -12.08 13.84
N ILE A 112 -11.43 -12.41 13.99
CA ILE A 112 -10.49 -12.46 12.87
C ILE A 112 -10.83 -13.56 11.83
N LEU A 113 -11.34 -14.70 12.29
CA LEU A 113 -11.84 -15.77 11.43
C LEU A 113 -13.32 -15.59 11.05
N ALA A 114 -14.02 -14.62 11.66
CA ALA A 114 -15.37 -14.27 11.26
C ALA A 114 -15.37 -13.45 9.96
N LYS A 115 -16.44 -13.55 9.19
CA LYS A 115 -16.67 -12.72 8.00
C LYS A 115 -17.21 -11.35 8.42
N PRO A 116 -16.79 -10.25 7.77
CA PRO A 116 -17.50 -8.97 7.94
C PRO A 116 -18.88 -9.05 7.28
N GLU A 117 -19.73 -8.06 7.57
CA GLU A 117 -21.11 -7.99 7.10
C GLU A 117 -21.20 -8.20 5.57
N ASN A 118 -22.04 -9.14 5.14
CA ASN A 118 -22.30 -9.52 3.74
C ASN A 118 -21.08 -10.01 2.93
N SER A 119 -19.92 -10.21 3.58
CA SER A 119 -18.70 -10.70 2.91
C SER A 119 -18.65 -12.22 2.88
N GLU A 120 -18.13 -12.75 1.78
CA GLU A 120 -17.91 -14.16 1.53
C GLU A 120 -16.63 -14.66 2.21
N TRP A 121 -15.72 -13.75 2.54
CA TRP A 121 -14.37 -14.03 3.06
C TRP A 121 -14.22 -13.63 4.53
N THR A 122 -13.35 -14.34 5.25
CA THR A 122 -12.97 -13.98 6.61
C THR A 122 -12.13 -12.70 6.62
N ARG A 123 -12.10 -11.99 7.75
CA ARG A 123 -11.20 -10.82 7.90
C ARG A 123 -9.74 -11.20 7.66
N PHE A 124 -9.32 -12.36 8.16
CA PHE A 124 -7.97 -12.87 7.93
C PHE A 124 -7.67 -13.09 6.44
N THR A 125 -8.60 -13.70 5.70
CA THR A 125 -8.46 -13.90 4.26
C THR A 125 -8.32 -12.57 3.52
N LEU A 126 -9.13 -11.56 3.88
CA LEU A 126 -9.06 -10.23 3.28
C LEU A 126 -7.70 -9.56 3.54
N ILE A 127 -7.24 -9.57 4.79
CA ILE A 127 -5.94 -9.02 5.19
C ILE A 127 -4.79 -9.68 4.42
N LEU A 128 -4.73 -11.01 4.42
CA LEU A 128 -3.67 -11.74 3.71
C LEU A 128 -3.73 -11.55 2.19
N ALA A 129 -4.93 -11.48 1.62
CA ALA A 129 -5.09 -11.18 0.19
C ALA A 129 -4.52 -9.81 -0.15
N GLN A 130 -4.73 -8.81 0.72
CA GLN A 130 -4.19 -7.48 0.52
C GLN A 130 -2.68 -7.39 0.72
N HIS A 131 -2.09 -8.11 1.68
CA HIS A 131 -0.63 -8.21 1.76
C HIS A 131 0.00 -8.75 0.46
N ARG A 132 -0.61 -9.79 -0.14
CA ARG A 132 -0.13 -10.32 -1.44
C ARG A 132 -0.28 -9.31 -2.59
N HIS A 133 -1.45 -8.68 -2.71
CA HIS A 133 -1.73 -7.69 -3.76
C HIS A 133 -0.79 -6.49 -3.62
N LEU A 134 -0.73 -5.90 -2.42
CA LEU A 134 0.08 -4.74 -2.09
C LEU A 134 1.56 -4.98 -2.42
N HIS A 135 2.16 -6.07 -1.95
CA HIS A 135 3.58 -6.33 -2.20
C HIS A 135 3.89 -6.59 -3.68
N SER A 136 2.96 -7.19 -4.44
CA SER A 136 3.15 -7.39 -5.88
C SER A 136 3.24 -6.05 -6.61
N HIS A 137 2.32 -5.13 -6.33
CA HIS A 137 2.33 -3.80 -6.97
C HIS A 137 3.44 -2.89 -6.44
N MET A 138 3.78 -2.96 -5.15
CA MET A 138 4.93 -2.25 -4.60
C MET A 138 6.23 -2.69 -5.28
N GLY A 139 6.45 -4.00 -5.44
CA GLY A 139 7.63 -4.52 -6.15
C GLY A 139 7.71 -4.02 -7.59
N MET A 140 6.58 -3.94 -8.29
CA MET A 140 6.49 -3.37 -9.64
C MET A 140 6.86 -1.88 -9.65
N ILE A 141 6.28 -1.06 -8.75
CA ILE A 141 6.57 0.38 -8.66
C ILE A 141 8.04 0.61 -8.27
N MET A 142 8.58 -0.17 -7.34
CA MET A 142 10.00 -0.16 -7.00
C MET A 142 10.88 -0.49 -8.22
N GLY A 143 10.46 -1.45 -9.05
CA GLY A 143 11.13 -1.76 -10.32
C GLY A 143 11.19 -0.57 -11.27
N PHE A 144 10.11 0.21 -11.39
CA PHE A 144 10.10 1.45 -12.17
C PHE A 144 11.08 2.47 -11.59
N ILE A 145 11.05 2.71 -10.27
CA ILE A 145 11.97 3.63 -9.61
C ILE A 145 13.43 3.22 -9.84
N ILE A 146 13.75 1.94 -9.70
CA ILE A 146 15.11 1.41 -9.90
C ILE A 146 15.55 1.60 -11.36
N ALA A 147 14.68 1.31 -12.32
CA ALA A 147 15.00 1.47 -13.74
C ALA A 147 15.32 2.93 -14.10
N GLU A 148 14.57 3.88 -13.56
CA GLU A 148 14.71 5.30 -13.90
C GLU A 148 15.78 6.04 -13.08
N THR A 149 16.07 5.58 -11.86
CA THR A 149 16.94 6.33 -10.92
C THR A 149 18.22 5.58 -10.54
N GLY A 150 18.27 4.26 -10.72
CA GLY A 150 19.32 3.40 -10.17
C GLY A 150 19.32 3.31 -8.64
N LEU A 151 18.30 3.85 -7.96
CA LEU A 151 18.18 3.84 -6.50
C LEU A 151 17.14 2.82 -6.05
N TRP A 152 17.44 2.09 -4.98
CA TRP A 152 16.56 1.06 -4.43
C TRP A 152 15.76 1.59 -3.23
N PRO A 153 14.41 1.72 -3.33
CA PRO A 153 13.58 2.16 -2.21
C PRO A 153 13.68 1.25 -0.98
N LYS A 154 13.95 1.83 0.19
CA LYS A 154 14.05 1.07 1.44
C LYS A 154 12.71 0.39 1.77
N VAL A 155 12.81 -0.85 2.24
CA VAL A 155 11.73 -1.63 2.86
C VAL A 155 12.19 -2.10 4.23
N VAL A 156 11.26 -2.38 5.15
CA VAL A 156 11.59 -2.78 6.53
C VAL A 156 11.57 -4.30 6.65
N GLY A 157 12.71 -4.90 6.99
CA GLY A 157 12.81 -6.33 7.29
C GLY A 157 12.15 -6.70 8.62
N LEU A 158 12.14 -7.99 8.97
CA LEU A 158 11.60 -8.46 10.25
C LEU A 158 12.48 -8.10 11.45
N GLU A 159 13.79 -8.02 11.23
CA GLU A 159 14.80 -7.75 12.26
C GLU A 159 15.05 -6.24 12.46
N ASP A 160 14.61 -5.41 11.51
CA ASP A 160 14.80 -3.96 11.57
C ASP A 160 13.69 -3.29 12.38
N ASP A 161 14.02 -2.21 13.08
CA ASP A 161 13.01 -1.29 13.59
C ASP A 161 12.42 -0.46 12.45
N ILE A 162 11.13 -0.11 12.55
CA ILE A 162 10.48 0.80 11.60
C ILE A 162 11.13 2.19 11.79
N PRO A 163 11.75 2.77 10.74
CA PRO A 163 12.41 4.06 10.87
C PRO A 163 11.46 5.19 11.31
N THR A 164 11.93 6.00 12.26
CA THR A 164 11.22 7.18 12.78
C THR A 164 12.08 8.42 12.60
N GLY A 165 11.47 9.57 12.31
CA GLY A 165 12.19 10.84 12.10
C GLY A 165 12.88 10.90 10.73
N ASP A 166 14.06 11.49 10.67
CA ASP A 166 14.84 11.61 9.43
C ASP A 166 15.54 10.29 9.09
N TYR A 167 15.27 9.76 7.89
CA TYR A 167 15.90 8.55 7.38
C TYR A 167 16.16 8.64 5.88
N SER A 168 17.12 7.86 5.38
CA SER A 168 17.32 7.69 3.94
C SER A 168 16.18 6.87 3.34
N LEU A 169 15.54 7.42 2.32
CA LEU A 169 14.48 6.78 1.54
C LEU A 169 14.97 5.54 0.78
N TYR A 170 16.28 5.50 0.46
CA TYR A 170 16.92 4.44 -0.31
C TYR A 170 17.90 3.63 0.55
N PHE A 171 18.16 2.38 0.17
CA PHE A 171 19.32 1.66 0.72
C PHE A 171 20.62 2.33 0.27
N ASN A 172 21.63 2.34 1.15
CA ASN A 172 22.96 2.81 0.78
C ASN A 172 23.58 1.80 -0.21
N ASN A 173 23.90 2.24 -1.43
CA ASN A 173 24.51 1.40 -2.47
C ASN A 173 25.93 0.88 -2.13
N ASN A 174 26.46 1.15 -0.93
CA ASN A 174 27.83 0.84 -0.54
C ASN A 174 28.01 -0.54 0.15
N GLY A 175 27.11 -1.52 -0.06
CA GLY A 175 27.20 -2.76 0.73
C GLY A 175 26.47 -3.99 0.21
N ARG A 176 26.17 -4.06 -1.09
CA ARG A 176 25.68 -5.31 -1.71
C ARG A 176 26.59 -5.64 -2.89
N GLU A 177 27.78 -6.15 -2.57
CA GLU A 177 28.52 -7.08 -3.44
C GLU A 177 27.95 -8.49 -3.27
#